data_AF-A0A832WBU6-F1
#
_entry.id   AF-A0A832WBU6-F1
#
_cell.length_a   1.000
_cell.length_b   1.000
_cell.length_c   1.000
_cell.angle_alpha   90.00
_cell.angle_beta   90.00
_cell.angle_gamma   90.00
#
_symmetry.space_group_name_H-M   'P 1'
#
loop_
_entity.id
_entity.type
_entity.pdbx_description
1 polymer ?
#
loop_
_entity_poly.entity_id
_entity_poly.type
_entity_poly.pdbx_seq_one_letter_code
_entity_poly.pdbx_strand_id
1 'polypeptide(L)'
;RNVANTSQVMLHITSAVLYGAFGGGDLYGFTIIFPLVFGALTAIVVFALVRVIGGTTAGLFASLLYSVSLPIITRGSIGWFKSEPLGLFYGLLGVYLFLSGLKSASHKIGAAKLVGGGIFLGFAFASWGGTDFFVLPLGLFILSLPFTRKDTGFLRWAIPLFVLGLAISLSPFERPGIAFFAKASGLMIIGPTIFIIISSFIQKFGGENHAKRNTAIFLIVVLLIGLVILESKLFGLPSFRYLNAINPFLTTLDPLTDSVAEHATTSIFQSFLFNSVFMIFAGIGAWLIFKNIAAESNQRKDVQVFALIFGLLGVYISSAFIRLELFSSIALVILGSIGLSLLT
;
A
#
# COMPACT_ATOMS: atom_id res chain seq x y z
N ARG A 1 2.32 -2.88 32.53
CA ARG A 1 1.65 -2.89 31.21
C ARG A 1 2.44 -3.83 30.29
N ASN A 2 1.80 -4.77 29.60
CA ASN A 2 2.49 -5.58 28.60
C ASN A 2 2.76 -4.73 27.34
N VAL A 3 4.00 -4.25 27.20
CA VAL A 3 4.39 -3.34 26.11
C VAL A 3 4.41 -4.07 24.77
N ALA A 4 4.86 -5.32 24.73
CA ALA A 4 4.96 -6.10 23.50
C ALA A 4 3.58 -6.35 22.86
N ASN A 5 2.56 -6.68 23.66
CA ASN A 5 1.19 -6.88 23.16
C ASN A 5 0.47 -5.57 22.80
N THR A 6 0.94 -4.42 23.32
CA THR A 6 0.23 -3.14 23.16
C THR A 6 0.91 -2.17 22.20
N SER A 7 2.12 -2.47 21.70
CA SER A 7 2.91 -1.60 20.83
C SER A 7 3.45 -2.32 19.60
N GLN A 8 3.69 -1.56 18.53
CA GLN A 8 4.42 -2.03 17.36
C GLN A 8 5.92 -2.02 17.65
N VAL A 9 6.59 -3.17 17.46
CA VAL A 9 7.96 -3.38 17.93
C VAL A 9 9.03 -3.16 16.86
N MET A 10 8.66 -3.16 15.58
CA MET A 10 9.64 -3.22 14.48
C MET A 10 10.54 -1.98 14.40
N LEU A 11 10.04 -0.80 14.80
CA LEU A 11 10.87 0.41 14.90
C LEU A 11 12.05 0.21 15.86
N HIS A 12 11.76 -0.33 17.04
CA HIS A 12 12.77 -0.57 18.07
C HIS A 12 13.72 -1.70 17.68
N ILE A 13 13.20 -2.79 17.09
CA ILE A 13 14.02 -3.91 16.62
C ILE A 13 14.98 -3.46 15.51
N THR A 14 14.47 -2.78 14.48
CA THR A 14 15.29 -2.28 13.37
C THR A 14 16.34 -1.30 13.88
N SER A 15 15.95 -0.37 14.76
CA SER A 15 16.87 0.59 15.36
C SER A 15 17.97 -0.11 16.19
N ALA A 16 17.62 -1.08 17.03
CA ALA A 16 18.58 -1.81 17.86
C ALA A 16 19.56 -2.65 17.02
N VAL A 17 19.06 -3.36 16.00
CA VAL A 17 19.91 -4.16 15.10
C VAL A 17 20.87 -3.28 14.32
N LEU A 18 20.39 -2.16 13.77
CA LEU A 18 21.24 -1.24 13.01
C LEU A 18 22.22 -0.48 13.92
N TYR A 19 21.84 -0.15 15.15
CA TYR A 19 22.76 0.41 16.13
C TYR A 19 23.83 -0.62 16.51
N GLY A 20 23.50 -1.90 16.67
CA GLY A 20 24.50 -2.95 16.89
C GLY A 20 25.48 -3.11 15.73
N ALA A 21 25.03 -2.89 14.49
CA ALA A 21 25.86 -3.03 13.29
C ALA A 21 26.69 -1.76 12.95
N PHE A 22 26.14 -0.57 13.18
CA PHE A 22 26.69 0.70 12.72
C PHE A 22 26.91 1.74 13.83
N GLY A 23 26.49 1.45 15.06
CA GLY A 23 26.57 2.35 16.21
C GLY A 23 27.99 2.42 16.76
N GLY A 24 28.73 3.46 16.35
CA GLY A 24 30.00 3.84 16.96
C GLY A 24 29.90 4.97 17.98
N GLY A 25 28.69 5.52 18.19
CA GLY A 25 28.41 6.67 19.06
C GLY A 25 27.25 6.44 20.01
N ASP A 26 26.67 7.50 20.55
CA ASP A 26 25.56 7.42 21.49
C ASP A 26 24.25 6.97 20.80
N LEU A 27 23.45 6.17 21.51
CA LEU A 27 22.16 5.70 21.00
C LEU A 27 21.21 6.87 20.68
N TYR A 28 21.26 7.94 21.46
CA TYR A 28 20.42 9.10 21.26
C TYR A 28 20.72 9.79 19.93
N GLY A 29 21.99 10.12 19.66
CA GLY A 29 22.45 10.63 18.36
C GLY A 29 22.07 9.72 17.20
N PHE A 30 22.20 8.40 17.36
CA PHE A 30 21.77 7.44 16.34
C PHE A 30 20.27 7.54 16.03
N THR A 31 19.42 7.62 17.06
CA THR A 31 17.95 7.75 16.88
C THR A 31 17.52 9.08 16.25
N ILE A 32 18.29 10.16 16.45
CA ILE A 32 18.03 11.46 15.83
C ILE A 32 18.16 11.38 14.30
N ILE A 33 19.18 10.68 13.80
CA ILE A 33 19.49 10.60 12.36
C ILE A 33 18.67 9.50 11.67
N PHE A 34 18.23 8.49 12.42
CA PHE A 34 17.45 7.35 11.92
C PHE A 34 16.30 7.70 10.93
N PRO A 35 15.35 8.60 11.24
CA PRO A 35 14.26 8.93 10.33
C PRO A 35 14.74 9.56 9.02
N LEU A 36 15.81 10.37 9.07
CA LEU A 36 16.39 11.01 7.89
C LEU A 36 16.95 9.97 6.92
N VAL A 37 17.66 8.96 7.44
CA VAL A 37 18.24 7.88 6.61
C VAL A 37 17.13 7.08 5.93
N PHE A 38 16.12 6.64 6.67
CA PHE A 38 15.02 5.87 6.09
C PHE A 38 14.15 6.72 5.14
N GLY A 39 13.96 8.01 5.42
CA GLY A 39 13.33 8.95 4.49
C GLY A 39 14.09 9.04 3.16
N ALA A 40 15.41 9.21 3.21
CA ALA A 40 16.26 9.24 2.02
C ALA A 40 16.27 7.91 1.25
N LEU A 41 16.37 6.78 1.95
CA LEU A 41 16.27 5.45 1.34
C LEU A 41 14.90 5.21 0.68
N THR A 42 13.83 5.77 1.24
CA THR A 42 12.50 5.66 0.65
C THR A 42 12.42 6.36 -0.71
N ALA A 43 13.17 7.44 -0.96
CA ALA A 43 13.25 8.06 -2.28
C ALA A 43 13.77 7.08 -3.36
N ILE A 44 14.74 6.23 -3.00
CA ILE A 44 15.27 5.17 -3.88
C ILE A 44 14.21 4.10 -4.13
N VAL A 45 13.46 3.73 -3.09
CA VAL A 45 12.37 2.76 -3.21
C VAL A 45 11.24 3.30 -4.09
N VAL A 46 10.91 4.59 -3.98
CA VAL A 46 9.91 5.25 -4.84
C VAL A 46 10.35 5.27 -6.29
N PHE A 47 11.63 5.58 -6.57
CA PHE A 47 12.19 5.42 -7.91
C PHE A 47 11.98 4.00 -8.44
N ALA A 48 12.35 2.98 -7.65
CA ALA A 48 12.23 1.59 -8.06
C ALA A 48 10.78 1.16 -8.31
N LEU A 49 9.85 1.59 -7.44
CA LEU A 49 8.42 1.36 -7.56
C LEU A 49 7.85 1.96 -8.84
N VAL A 50 8.03 3.26 -9.05
CA VAL A 50 7.46 3.94 -10.22
C VAL A 50 8.14 3.50 -11.51
N ARG A 51 9.43 3.15 -11.47
CA ARG A 51 10.12 2.54 -12.62
C ARG A 51 9.44 1.26 -13.10
N VAL A 52 8.93 0.42 -12.19
CA VAL A 52 8.22 -0.80 -12.55
C VAL A 52 6.89 -0.50 -13.26
N ILE A 53 6.25 0.62 -12.92
CA ILE A 53 4.96 1.06 -13.43
C ILE A 53 5.11 1.82 -14.76
N GLY A 54 5.83 2.94 -14.75
CA GLY A 54 5.90 3.92 -15.84
C GLY A 54 7.22 3.99 -16.59
N GLY A 55 8.27 3.27 -16.15
CA GLY A 55 9.60 3.29 -16.75
C GLY A 55 10.59 4.22 -16.04
N THR A 56 11.84 4.24 -16.52
CA THR A 56 12.96 4.90 -15.80
C THR A 56 12.75 6.40 -15.61
N THR A 57 12.29 7.12 -16.64
CA THR A 57 12.04 8.56 -16.58
C THR A 57 10.97 8.91 -15.54
N ALA A 58 9.84 8.19 -15.54
CA ALA A 58 8.82 8.30 -14.50
C ALA A 58 9.39 8.02 -13.10
N GLY A 59 10.25 6.99 -12.98
CA GLY A 59 10.95 6.69 -11.73
C GLY A 59 11.80 7.86 -11.22
N LEU A 60 12.59 8.49 -12.09
CA LEU A 60 13.45 9.63 -11.73
C LEU A 60 12.61 10.83 -11.27
N PHE A 61 11.55 11.17 -12.01
CA PHE A 61 10.60 12.20 -11.59
C PHE A 61 9.99 11.85 -10.23
N ALA A 62 9.59 10.59 -10.00
CA ALA A 62 8.99 10.18 -8.75
C ALA A 62 9.93 10.38 -7.55
N SER A 63 11.21 9.98 -7.65
CA SER A 63 12.18 10.22 -6.59
C SER A 63 12.41 11.70 -6.32
N LEU A 64 12.45 12.52 -7.38
CA LEU A 64 12.62 13.96 -7.24
C LEU A 64 11.41 14.58 -6.52
N LEU A 65 10.20 14.29 -6.99
CA LEU A 65 8.96 14.81 -6.40
C LEU A 65 8.78 14.34 -4.95
N TYR A 66 9.13 13.10 -4.64
CA TYR A 66 9.14 12.57 -3.27
C TYR A 66 10.07 13.37 -2.36
N SER A 67 11.29 13.69 -2.83
CA SER A 67 12.30 14.37 -2.02
C SER A 67 11.93 15.79 -1.61
N VAL A 68 11.03 16.46 -2.34
CA VAL A 68 10.57 17.83 -2.07
C VAL A 68 9.14 17.90 -1.52
N SER A 69 8.51 16.75 -1.25
CA SER A 69 7.13 16.70 -0.77
C SER A 69 7.02 17.12 0.70
N LEU A 70 6.22 18.15 0.96
CA LEU A 70 6.09 18.75 2.30
C LEU A 70 5.50 17.78 3.34
N PRO A 71 4.44 17.00 3.06
CA PRO A 71 3.94 16.00 4.02
C PRO A 71 4.96 14.90 4.35
N ILE A 72 5.85 14.57 3.41
CA ILE A 72 6.92 13.58 3.62
C ILE A 72 8.03 14.17 4.48
N ILE A 73 8.51 15.38 4.16
CA ILE A 73 9.61 16.05 4.88
C ILE A 73 9.23 16.32 6.34
N THR A 74 8.03 16.84 6.58
CA THR A 74 7.57 17.19 7.95
C THR A 74 7.42 15.98 8.87
N ARG A 75 7.23 14.78 8.30
CA ARG A 75 7.05 13.51 9.01
C ARG A 75 8.28 12.61 8.94
N GLY A 76 9.40 13.10 8.39
CA GLY A 76 10.66 12.36 8.23
C GLY A 76 11.90 13.20 8.52
N SER A 77 11.73 14.32 9.21
CA SER A 77 12.81 15.24 9.56
C SER A 77 13.74 14.67 10.64
N ILE A 78 14.92 15.28 10.78
CA ILE A 78 15.89 14.94 11.82
C ILE A 78 15.24 15.04 13.21
N GLY A 79 15.46 14.05 14.07
CA GLY A 79 14.85 13.97 15.39
C GLY A 79 13.39 13.45 15.40
N TRP A 80 12.75 13.26 14.25
CA TRP A 80 11.41 12.68 14.14
C TRP A 80 11.45 11.14 14.30
N PHE A 81 11.92 10.64 15.44
CA PHE A 81 12.00 9.20 15.72
C PHE A 81 10.62 8.62 16.03
N LYS A 82 9.79 8.53 14.99
CA LYS A 82 8.46 7.93 15.00
C LYS A 82 8.42 6.81 13.97
N SER A 83 7.32 6.07 13.95
CA SER A 83 7.19 4.89 13.11
C SER A 83 6.86 5.18 11.65
N GLU A 84 6.36 6.38 11.31
CA GLU A 84 5.95 6.71 9.94
C GLU A 84 7.07 6.55 8.90
N PRO A 85 8.30 7.10 9.08
CA PRO A 85 9.36 6.98 8.08
C PRO A 85 9.72 5.52 7.76
N LEU A 86 9.87 4.70 8.82
CA LEU A 86 10.23 3.30 8.66
C LEU A 86 9.08 2.47 8.08
N GLY A 87 7.85 2.74 8.51
CA GLY A 87 6.67 2.05 8.00
C GLY A 87 6.39 2.35 6.53
N LEU A 88 6.62 3.59 6.09
CA LEU A 88 6.56 3.95 4.68
C LEU A 88 7.65 3.25 3.86
N PHE A 89 8.89 3.23 4.35
CA PHE A 89 10.00 2.55 3.69
C PHE A 89 9.66 1.08 3.43
N TYR A 90 9.28 0.34 4.48
CA TYR A 90 8.95 -1.08 4.37
C TYR A 90 7.68 -1.33 3.54
N GLY A 91 6.65 -0.49 3.71
CA GLY A 91 5.40 -0.63 2.96
C GLY A 91 5.61 -0.45 1.45
N LEU A 92 6.28 0.62 1.04
CA LEU A 92 6.58 0.89 -0.37
C LEU A 92 7.55 -0.14 -0.95
N LEU A 93 8.53 -0.61 -0.17
CA LEU A 93 9.44 -1.67 -0.59
C LEU A 93 8.70 -2.99 -0.81
N GLY A 94 7.77 -3.32 0.09
CA GLY A 94 6.89 -4.48 -0.04
C GLY A 94 6.03 -4.42 -1.30
N VAL A 95 5.40 -3.27 -1.57
CA VAL A 95 4.61 -3.01 -2.79
C VAL A 95 5.49 -3.09 -4.04
N TYR A 96 6.68 -2.49 -4.03
CA TYR A 96 7.64 -2.57 -5.14
C TYR A 96 7.99 -4.03 -5.47
N LEU A 97 8.37 -4.80 -4.47
CA LEU A 97 8.75 -6.20 -4.65
C LEU A 97 7.58 -7.05 -5.13
N PHE A 98 6.38 -6.79 -4.62
CA PHE A 98 5.15 -7.43 -5.09
C PHE A 98 4.89 -7.17 -6.58
N LEU A 99 4.84 -5.91 -7.01
CA LEU A 99 4.61 -5.56 -8.43
C LEU A 99 5.76 -6.03 -9.33
N SER A 100 7.01 -5.89 -8.87
CA SER A 100 8.19 -6.35 -9.60
C SER A 100 8.24 -7.88 -9.72
N GLY A 101 7.74 -8.60 -8.71
CA GLY A 101 7.59 -10.05 -8.73
C GLY A 101 6.55 -10.51 -9.73
N LEU A 102 5.40 -9.83 -9.80
CA LEU A 102 4.35 -10.12 -10.78
C LEU A 102 4.77 -9.90 -12.23
N LYS A 103 5.70 -8.95 -12.48
CA LYS A 103 6.29 -8.68 -13.81
C LYS A 103 7.55 -9.51 -14.12
N SER A 104 8.01 -10.36 -13.21
CA SER A 104 9.27 -11.08 -13.44
C SER A 104 9.12 -12.14 -14.53
N ALA A 105 10.07 -12.18 -15.47
CA ALA A 105 10.11 -13.22 -16.51
C ALA A 105 10.49 -14.60 -15.94
N SER A 106 11.33 -14.63 -14.90
CA SER A 106 11.77 -15.86 -14.24
C SER A 106 10.86 -16.16 -13.04
N HIS A 107 10.25 -17.35 -13.04
CA HIS A 107 9.38 -17.81 -11.95
C HIS A 107 10.11 -17.84 -10.60
N LYS A 108 11.40 -18.22 -10.59
CA LYS A 108 12.23 -18.26 -9.37
C LYS A 108 12.47 -16.87 -8.79
N ILE A 109 12.84 -15.91 -9.65
CA ILE A 109 13.08 -14.52 -9.23
C ILE A 109 11.76 -13.86 -8.82
N GLY A 110 10.68 -14.12 -9.56
CA GLY A 110 9.33 -13.69 -9.21
C GLY A 110 8.92 -14.20 -7.84
N ALA A 111 9.10 -15.49 -7.56
CA ALA A 111 8.81 -16.11 -6.26
C ALA A 111 9.60 -15.46 -5.12
N ALA A 112 10.91 -15.27 -5.29
CA ALA A 112 11.74 -14.61 -4.27
C ALA A 112 11.28 -13.18 -3.98
N LYS A 113 10.94 -12.41 -5.01
CA LYS A 113 10.40 -11.05 -4.87
C LYS A 113 9.03 -11.04 -4.19
N LEU A 114 8.14 -11.99 -4.50
CA LEU A 114 6.83 -12.08 -3.86
C LEU A 114 6.93 -12.43 -2.38
N VAL A 115 7.79 -13.39 -2.02
CA VAL A 115 8.07 -13.73 -0.61
C VAL A 115 8.67 -12.52 0.12
N GLY A 116 9.69 -11.89 -0.47
CA GLY A 116 10.31 -10.69 0.09
C GLY A 116 9.31 -9.53 0.23
N GLY A 117 8.44 -9.33 -0.76
CA GLY A 117 7.40 -8.32 -0.72
C GLY A 117 6.41 -8.53 0.42
N GLY A 118 5.98 -9.78 0.63
CA GLY A 118 5.14 -10.14 1.78
C GLY A 118 5.84 -9.89 3.11
N ILE A 119 7.12 -10.27 3.22
CA ILE A 119 7.92 -10.08 4.44
C ILE A 119 8.07 -8.61 4.79
N PHE A 120 8.51 -7.77 3.83
CA PHE A 120 8.67 -6.34 4.07
C PHE A 120 7.34 -5.65 4.36
N LEU A 121 6.24 -6.08 3.73
CA LEU A 121 4.92 -5.54 4.07
C LEU A 121 4.51 -5.91 5.51
N GLY A 122 4.83 -7.11 5.99
CA GLY A 122 4.59 -7.45 7.39
C GLY A 122 5.46 -6.66 8.37
N PHE A 123 6.71 -6.35 8.00
CA PHE A 123 7.55 -5.41 8.76
C PHE A 123 6.94 -4.00 8.79
N ALA A 124 6.31 -3.57 7.70
CA ALA A 124 5.55 -2.32 7.67
C ALA A 124 4.41 -2.35 8.70
N PHE A 125 3.57 -3.39 8.70
CA PHE A 125 2.48 -3.54 9.67
C PHE A 125 2.96 -3.66 11.12
N ALA A 126 4.14 -4.23 11.34
CA ALA A 126 4.78 -4.33 12.66
C ALA A 126 5.49 -3.04 13.10
N SER A 127 5.64 -2.06 12.21
CA SER A 127 6.29 -0.76 12.49
C SER A 127 5.28 0.36 12.72
N TRP A 128 4.30 0.54 11.83
CA TRP A 128 3.36 1.67 11.87
C TRP A 128 1.94 1.26 11.49
N GLY A 129 0.96 1.54 12.35
CA GLY A 129 -0.43 1.13 12.15
C GLY A 129 -1.13 1.81 10.97
N GLY A 130 -0.60 2.92 10.46
CA GLY A 130 -1.11 3.54 9.23
C GLY A 130 -0.78 2.73 7.98
N THR A 131 0.19 1.82 8.02
CA THR A 131 0.53 0.95 6.88
C THR A 131 -0.58 -0.03 6.53
N ASP A 132 -1.57 -0.24 7.40
CA ASP A 132 -2.84 -0.90 7.05
C ASP A 132 -3.51 -0.26 5.82
N PHE A 133 -3.21 1.01 5.51
CA PHE A 133 -3.62 1.64 4.25
C PHE A 133 -3.25 0.79 3.03
N PHE A 134 -2.05 0.18 2.98
CA PHE A 134 -1.59 -0.60 1.83
C PHE A 134 -2.43 -1.84 1.55
N VAL A 135 -3.16 -2.34 2.55
CA VAL A 135 -4.07 -3.48 2.42
C VAL A 135 -5.19 -3.17 1.41
N LEU A 136 -5.74 -1.96 1.44
CA LEU A 136 -6.84 -1.54 0.56
C LEU A 136 -6.47 -1.54 -0.94
N PRO A 137 -5.45 -0.79 -1.40
CA PRO A 137 -5.05 -0.79 -2.80
C PRO A 137 -4.54 -2.16 -3.24
N LEU A 138 -3.83 -2.92 -2.39
CA LEU A 138 -3.39 -4.27 -2.72
C LEU A 138 -4.57 -5.23 -2.87
N GLY A 139 -5.53 -5.20 -1.94
CA GLY A 139 -6.73 -6.05 -1.99
C GLY A 139 -7.57 -5.79 -3.23
N LEU A 140 -7.87 -4.52 -3.53
CA LEU A 140 -8.60 -4.13 -4.73
C LEU A 140 -7.83 -4.45 -6.01
N PHE A 141 -6.52 -4.26 -6.01
CA PHE A 141 -5.68 -4.63 -7.15
C PHE A 141 -5.70 -6.15 -7.38
N ILE A 142 -5.57 -6.96 -6.33
CA ILE A 142 -5.67 -8.42 -6.42
C ILE A 142 -7.03 -8.84 -6.97
N LEU A 143 -8.14 -8.21 -6.54
CA LEU A 143 -9.47 -8.46 -7.12
C LEU A 143 -9.56 -8.09 -8.60
N SER A 144 -8.80 -7.09 -9.06
CA SER A 144 -8.80 -6.67 -10.46
C SER A 144 -8.00 -7.61 -11.39
N LEU A 145 -7.00 -8.33 -10.86
CA LEU A 145 -6.06 -9.13 -11.65
C LEU A 145 -6.71 -10.18 -12.57
N PRO A 146 -7.76 -10.93 -12.17
CA PRO A 146 -8.43 -11.87 -13.05
C PRO A 146 -9.07 -11.24 -14.30
N PHE A 147 -9.29 -9.92 -14.30
CA PHE A 147 -9.88 -9.19 -15.43
C PHE A 147 -8.83 -8.57 -16.35
N THR A 148 -7.65 -8.27 -15.82
CA THR A 148 -6.55 -7.61 -16.53
C THR A 148 -5.56 -8.62 -17.12
N ARG A 149 -5.25 -9.69 -16.39
CA ARG A 149 -4.23 -10.67 -16.75
C ARG A 149 -4.85 -11.97 -17.28
N LYS A 150 -4.38 -12.41 -18.45
CA LYS A 150 -4.77 -13.71 -19.05
C LYS A 150 -4.07 -14.92 -18.42
N ASP A 151 -2.87 -14.71 -17.89
CA ASP A 151 -2.06 -15.74 -17.26
C ASP A 151 -2.52 -16.03 -15.83
N THR A 152 -3.64 -16.76 -15.71
CA THR A 152 -4.26 -17.14 -14.44
C THR A 152 -3.50 -18.25 -13.71
N GLY A 153 -2.70 -19.04 -14.43
CA GLY A 153 -1.87 -20.10 -13.86
C GLY A 153 -0.78 -19.54 -12.96
N PHE A 154 -0.07 -18.50 -13.41
CA PHE A 154 0.91 -17.81 -12.58
C PHE A 154 0.30 -17.16 -11.35
N LEU A 155 -0.83 -16.45 -11.51
CA LEU A 155 -1.51 -15.75 -10.42
C LEU A 155 -1.95 -16.69 -9.30
N ARG A 156 -2.38 -17.91 -9.65
CA ARG A 156 -2.87 -18.92 -8.71
C ARG A 156 -1.86 -19.27 -7.62
N TRP A 157 -0.57 -19.30 -7.93
CA TRP A 157 0.48 -19.59 -6.95
C TRP A 157 1.19 -18.32 -6.46
N ALA A 158 1.34 -17.31 -7.32
CA ALA A 158 2.07 -16.09 -7.00
C ALA A 158 1.43 -15.29 -5.85
N ILE A 159 0.10 -15.16 -5.86
CA ILE A 159 -0.61 -14.36 -4.87
C ILE A 159 -0.64 -15.06 -3.50
N PRO A 160 -0.98 -16.37 -3.39
CA PRO A 160 -0.84 -17.09 -2.13
C PRO A 160 0.59 -17.09 -1.58
N LEU A 161 1.61 -17.16 -2.44
CA LEU A 161 3.01 -17.10 -2.01
C LEU A 161 3.37 -15.75 -1.38
N PHE A 162 2.87 -14.65 -1.93
CA PHE A 162 3.01 -13.32 -1.31
C PHE A 162 2.33 -13.25 0.06
N VAL A 163 1.10 -13.77 0.18
CA VAL A 163 0.38 -13.83 1.46
C VAL A 163 1.09 -14.73 2.48
N LEU A 164 1.70 -15.83 2.02
CA LEU A 164 2.52 -16.69 2.87
C LEU A 164 3.74 -15.95 3.41
N GLY A 165 4.45 -15.17 2.58
CA GLY A 165 5.55 -14.32 3.03
C GLY A 165 5.11 -13.31 4.10
N LEU A 166 3.93 -12.70 3.91
CA LEU A 166 3.32 -11.82 4.90
C LEU A 166 3.02 -12.57 6.20
N ALA A 167 2.42 -13.76 6.14
CA ALA A 167 2.11 -14.55 7.33
C ALA A 167 3.35 -14.98 8.11
N ILE A 168 4.40 -15.41 7.40
CA ILE A 168 5.69 -15.76 8.01
C ILE A 168 6.25 -14.57 8.79
N SER A 169 6.24 -13.37 8.19
CA SER A 169 6.78 -12.18 8.85
C SER A 169 5.97 -11.69 10.03
N LEU A 170 4.64 -11.91 10.06
CA LEU A 170 3.79 -11.52 11.19
C LEU A 170 3.84 -12.53 12.34
N SER A 171 4.17 -13.79 12.07
CA SER A 171 4.19 -14.87 13.05
C SER A 171 4.99 -14.61 14.34
N PRO A 172 6.16 -13.95 14.31
CA PRO A 172 6.97 -13.76 15.52
C PRO A 172 6.49 -12.61 16.40
N PHE A 173 5.54 -11.79 15.94
CA PHE A 173 5.16 -10.55 16.62
C PHE A 173 3.83 -10.71 17.36
N GLU A 174 3.76 -10.19 18.58
CA GLU A 174 2.52 -10.13 19.37
C GLU A 174 1.50 -9.16 18.74
N ARG A 175 1.98 -8.06 18.15
CA ARG A 175 1.15 -7.06 17.45
C ARG A 175 1.83 -6.64 16.13
N PRO A 176 1.19 -6.79 14.96
CA PRO A 176 -0.18 -7.30 14.74
C PRO A 176 -0.39 -8.80 15.00
N GLY A 177 0.66 -9.61 14.81
CA GLY A 177 0.61 -11.07 14.91
C GLY A 177 -0.27 -11.76 13.87
N ILE A 178 -0.36 -13.10 13.95
CA ILE A 178 -1.22 -13.91 13.06
C ILE A 178 -2.70 -13.53 13.21
N ALA A 179 -3.10 -13.01 14.36
CA ALA A 179 -4.44 -12.49 14.61
C ALA A 179 -4.85 -11.35 13.64
N PHE A 180 -3.89 -10.72 12.95
CA PHE A 180 -4.16 -9.81 11.84
C PHE A 180 -5.10 -10.41 10.78
N PHE A 181 -4.90 -11.68 10.43
CA PHE A 181 -5.69 -12.36 9.39
C PHE A 181 -7.14 -12.61 9.78
N ALA A 182 -7.43 -12.62 11.09
CA ALA A 182 -8.78 -12.73 11.62
C ALA A 182 -9.51 -11.38 11.74
N LYS A 183 -8.84 -10.25 11.40
CA LYS A 183 -9.44 -8.90 11.40
C LYS A 183 -9.89 -8.52 9.99
N ALA A 184 -10.72 -7.48 9.90
CA ALA A 184 -11.17 -6.91 8.63
C ALA A 184 -10.01 -6.59 7.66
N SER A 185 -8.91 -6.00 8.15
CA SER A 185 -7.71 -5.74 7.34
C SER A 185 -7.14 -7.03 6.73
N GLY A 186 -7.04 -8.11 7.50
CA GLY A 186 -6.55 -9.40 7.01
C GLY A 186 -7.47 -10.05 5.97
N LEU A 187 -8.78 -9.95 6.16
CA LEU A 187 -9.78 -10.44 5.21
C LEU A 187 -9.71 -9.71 3.86
N MET A 188 -9.32 -8.44 3.84
CA MET A 188 -9.08 -7.67 2.60
C MET A 188 -7.84 -8.13 1.81
N ILE A 189 -7.03 -9.04 2.34
CA ILE A 189 -5.96 -9.72 1.58
C ILE A 189 -6.33 -11.18 1.30
N ILE A 190 -6.84 -11.90 2.30
CA ILE A 190 -7.22 -13.32 2.17
C ILE A 190 -8.39 -13.49 1.20
N GLY A 191 -9.44 -12.67 1.33
CA GLY A 191 -10.62 -12.72 0.47
C GLY A 191 -10.28 -12.60 -1.01
N PRO A 192 -9.55 -11.55 -1.42
CA PRO A 192 -9.06 -11.42 -2.80
C PRO A 192 -8.15 -12.58 -3.25
N THR A 193 -7.36 -13.16 -2.34
CA THR A 193 -6.51 -14.32 -2.65
C THR A 193 -7.34 -15.57 -2.96
N ILE A 194 -8.35 -15.86 -2.12
CA ILE A 194 -9.30 -16.96 -2.35
C ILE A 194 -10.07 -16.71 -3.67
N PHE A 195 -10.49 -15.46 -3.90
CA PHE A 195 -11.15 -15.06 -5.14
C PHE A 195 -10.28 -15.34 -6.38
N ILE A 196 -8.98 -15.04 -6.36
CA ILE A 196 -8.07 -15.38 -7.45
C ILE A 196 -7.98 -16.89 -7.68
N ILE A 197 -7.86 -17.67 -6.60
CA ILE A 197 -7.76 -19.14 -6.72
C ILE A 197 -9.03 -19.66 -7.41
N ILE A 198 -10.21 -19.29 -6.94
CA ILE A 198 -11.49 -19.77 -7.49
C ILE A 198 -11.72 -19.23 -8.90
N SER A 199 -11.49 -17.95 -9.15
CA SER A 199 -11.63 -17.36 -10.48
C SER A 199 -10.68 -18.00 -11.50
N SER A 200 -9.47 -18.38 -11.10
CA SER A 200 -8.55 -19.12 -11.97
C SER A 200 -9.08 -20.50 -12.37
N PHE A 201 -9.91 -21.14 -11.54
CA PHE A 201 -10.61 -22.37 -11.91
C PHE A 201 -11.80 -22.08 -12.81
N ILE A 202 -12.61 -21.07 -12.49
CA ILE A 202 -13.75 -20.64 -13.32
C ILE A 202 -13.29 -20.31 -14.75
N GLN A 203 -12.18 -19.61 -14.90
CA GLN A 203 -11.62 -19.27 -16.23
C GLN A 203 -10.98 -20.46 -16.94
N LYS A 204 -10.50 -21.47 -16.21
CA LYS A 204 -9.95 -22.69 -16.80
C LYS A 204 -11.06 -23.60 -17.34
N PHE A 205 -12.22 -23.64 -16.69
CA PHE A 205 -13.33 -24.53 -17.06
C PHE A 205 -14.43 -23.86 -17.89
N GLY A 206 -14.67 -22.55 -17.70
CA GLY A 206 -15.59 -21.78 -18.52
C GLY A 206 -14.89 -21.32 -19.78
N GLY A 207 -15.28 -21.84 -20.95
CA GLY A 207 -14.67 -21.53 -22.25
C GLY A 207 -14.45 -20.03 -22.49
N GLU A 208 -13.50 -19.70 -23.38
CA GLU A 208 -12.91 -18.35 -23.53
C GLU A 208 -13.93 -17.20 -23.61
N ASN A 209 -15.08 -17.42 -24.27
CA ASN A 209 -16.13 -16.41 -24.45
C ASN A 209 -16.97 -16.12 -23.19
N HIS A 210 -17.00 -17.02 -22.21
CA HIS A 210 -17.79 -16.87 -20.98
C HIS A 210 -16.95 -16.67 -19.72
N ALA A 211 -15.64 -16.89 -19.80
CA ALA A 211 -14.70 -16.80 -18.67
C ALA A 211 -14.79 -15.46 -17.91
N LYS A 212 -14.77 -14.33 -18.63
CA LYS A 212 -14.85 -12.98 -18.02
C LYS A 212 -16.21 -12.69 -17.39
N ARG A 213 -17.30 -13.07 -18.06
CA ARG A 213 -18.67 -12.89 -17.56
C ARG A 213 -18.88 -13.69 -16.28
N ASN A 214 -18.48 -14.95 -16.26
CA ASN A 214 -18.64 -15.82 -15.10
C ASN A 214 -17.76 -15.34 -13.93
N THR A 215 -16.56 -14.82 -14.21
CA THR A 215 -15.71 -14.19 -13.19
C THR A 215 -16.33 -12.92 -12.61
N ALA A 216 -16.98 -12.10 -13.45
CA ALA A 216 -17.69 -10.89 -12.99
C ALA A 216 -18.89 -11.23 -12.10
N ILE A 217 -19.69 -12.24 -12.49
CA ILE A 217 -20.81 -12.72 -11.65
C ILE A 217 -20.28 -13.23 -10.31
N PHE A 218 -19.19 -14.00 -10.32
CA PHE A 218 -18.57 -14.48 -9.09
C PHE A 218 -18.05 -13.34 -8.21
N LEU A 219 -17.48 -12.27 -8.79
CA LEU A 219 -17.08 -11.09 -8.04
C LEU A 219 -18.29 -10.45 -7.33
N ILE A 220 -19.43 -10.30 -8.00
CA ILE A 220 -20.65 -9.76 -7.40
C ILE A 220 -21.09 -10.61 -6.20
N VAL A 221 -21.08 -11.94 -6.35
CA VAL A 221 -21.40 -12.86 -5.25
C VAL A 221 -20.44 -12.69 -4.08
N VAL A 222 -19.13 -12.59 -4.33
CA VAL A 222 -18.11 -12.38 -3.28
C VAL A 222 -18.30 -11.04 -2.57
N LEU A 223 -18.64 -9.97 -3.30
CA LEU A 223 -18.93 -8.66 -2.70
C LEU A 223 -20.18 -8.70 -1.82
N LEU A 224 -21.24 -9.40 -2.24
CA LEU A 224 -22.46 -9.60 -1.44
C LEU A 224 -22.17 -10.40 -0.16
N ILE A 225 -21.39 -11.48 -0.26
CA ILE A 225 -20.96 -12.26 0.92
C ILE A 225 -20.13 -11.37 1.85
N GLY A 226 -19.21 -10.57 1.30
CA GLY A 226 -18.41 -9.62 2.07
C GLY A 226 -19.26 -8.61 2.84
N LEU A 227 -20.33 -8.09 2.22
CA LEU A 227 -21.28 -7.18 2.86
C LEU A 227 -22.02 -7.85 4.03
N VAL A 228 -22.54 -9.07 3.82
CA VAL A 228 -23.23 -9.85 4.88
C VAL A 228 -22.30 -10.12 6.06
N ILE A 229 -21.03 -10.48 5.79
CA ILE A 229 -20.03 -10.69 6.83
C ILE A 229 -19.78 -9.39 7.62
N LEU A 230 -19.67 -8.25 6.94
CA LEU A 230 -19.44 -6.96 7.58
C LEU A 230 -20.63 -6.57 8.49
N GLU A 231 -21.86 -6.80 8.03
CA GLU A 231 -23.07 -6.55 8.82
C GLU A 231 -23.22 -7.49 10.02
N SER A 232 -22.78 -8.75 9.87
CA SER A 232 -22.86 -9.75 10.95
C SER A 232 -21.98 -9.42 12.17
N LYS A 233 -21.03 -8.48 12.04
CA LYS A 233 -20.02 -8.12 13.05
C LYS A 233 -19.17 -9.29 13.57
N LEU A 234 -19.17 -10.43 12.88
CA LEU A 234 -18.53 -11.67 13.31
C LEU A 234 -17.02 -11.52 13.54
N PHE A 235 -16.35 -10.67 12.75
CA PHE A 235 -14.89 -10.44 12.82
C PHE A 235 -14.49 -9.19 13.61
N GLY A 236 -15.45 -8.58 14.32
CA GLY A 236 -15.28 -7.28 14.96
C GLY A 236 -15.17 -6.15 13.94
N LEU A 237 -15.71 -4.99 14.28
CA LEU A 237 -15.55 -3.80 13.44
C LEU A 237 -14.12 -3.26 13.57
N PRO A 238 -13.54 -2.69 12.50
CA PRO A 238 -12.32 -1.89 12.61
C PRO A 238 -12.46 -0.84 13.71
N SER A 239 -11.35 -0.41 14.31
CA SER A 239 -11.42 0.67 15.29
C SER A 239 -12.01 1.93 14.65
N PHE A 240 -12.66 2.76 15.48
CA PHE A 240 -13.35 3.97 15.04
C PHE A 240 -12.49 4.86 14.13
N ARG A 241 -11.18 4.96 14.43
CA ARG A 241 -10.22 5.70 13.60
C ARG A 241 -10.14 5.20 12.15
N TYR A 242 -10.16 3.88 11.93
CA TYR A 242 -10.15 3.32 10.57
C TYR A 242 -11.51 3.49 9.88
N LEU A 243 -12.61 3.37 10.64
CA LEU A 243 -13.96 3.61 10.10
C LEU A 243 -14.14 5.07 9.67
N ASN A 244 -13.65 6.01 10.46
CA ASN A 244 -13.72 7.44 10.17
C ASN A 244 -12.83 7.82 8.95
N ALA A 245 -11.69 7.13 8.76
CA ALA A 245 -10.88 7.31 7.54
C ALA A 245 -11.60 6.83 6.26
N ILE A 246 -12.49 5.84 6.37
CA ILE A 246 -13.30 5.34 5.24
C ILE A 246 -14.57 6.17 5.08
N ASN A 247 -15.16 6.64 6.19
CA ASN A 247 -16.37 7.45 6.21
C ASN A 247 -16.14 8.72 7.04
N PRO A 248 -15.77 9.85 6.41
CA PRO A 248 -15.41 11.09 7.11
C PRO A 248 -16.60 11.75 7.84
N PHE A 249 -17.84 11.32 7.56
CA PHE A 249 -19.03 11.81 8.26
C PHE A 249 -19.14 11.32 9.72
N LEU A 250 -18.25 10.42 10.14
CA LEU A 250 -18.23 9.90 11.51
C LEU A 250 -17.42 10.80 12.47
N THR A 251 -16.67 11.80 11.99
CA THR A 251 -15.71 12.59 12.78
C THR A 251 -16.24 13.12 14.11
N THR A 252 -17.48 13.58 14.18
CA THR A 252 -18.07 14.20 15.38
C THR A 252 -18.68 13.22 16.38
N LEU A 253 -18.67 11.91 16.10
CA LEU A 253 -19.34 10.91 16.93
C LEU A 253 -18.49 10.43 18.13
N ASP A 254 -17.17 10.58 18.07
CA ASP A 254 -16.25 10.21 19.16
C ASP A 254 -15.36 11.40 19.54
N PRO A 255 -15.64 12.08 20.66
CA PRO A 255 -14.88 13.24 21.13
C PRO A 255 -13.39 12.94 21.35
N LEU A 256 -13.01 11.70 21.69
CA LEU A 256 -11.62 11.32 21.88
C LEU A 256 -10.84 11.34 20.57
N THR A 257 -11.44 10.87 19.49
CA THR A 257 -10.85 10.90 18.16
C THR A 257 -10.85 12.34 17.60
N ASP A 258 -11.90 13.12 17.84
CA ASP A 258 -12.02 14.50 17.35
C ASP A 258 -11.06 15.49 18.05
N SER A 259 -10.72 15.23 19.31
CA SER A 259 -9.80 16.08 20.09
C SER A 259 -8.35 16.15 19.55
N VAL A 260 -7.98 15.23 18.65
CA VAL A 260 -6.64 15.16 18.08
C VAL A 260 -6.54 16.08 16.87
N ALA A 261 -5.72 17.13 16.93
CA ALA A 261 -5.54 18.08 15.84
C ALA A 261 -5.14 17.43 14.49
N GLU A 262 -4.45 16.29 14.54
CA GLU A 262 -4.09 15.51 13.35
C GLU A 262 -5.27 14.80 12.66
N HIS A 263 -6.43 14.71 13.33
CA HIS A 263 -7.68 14.11 12.85
C HIS A 263 -8.67 15.16 12.34
N ALA A 264 -8.28 16.43 12.26
CA ALA A 264 -9.04 17.42 11.54
C ALA A 264 -9.09 17.08 10.03
N THR A 265 -10.21 17.42 9.41
CA THR A 265 -10.43 17.26 7.97
C THR A 265 -9.56 18.25 7.20
N THR A 266 -9.06 17.83 6.03
CA THR A 266 -8.15 18.66 5.24
C THR A 266 -8.93 19.72 4.46
N SER A 267 -8.49 20.97 4.54
CA SER A 267 -9.05 22.05 3.70
C SER A 267 -8.39 22.08 2.31
N ILE A 268 -9.10 22.65 1.32
CA ILE A 268 -8.55 22.81 -0.05
C ILE A 268 -7.24 23.60 -0.03
N PHE A 269 -7.14 24.62 0.82
CA PHE A 269 -5.92 25.40 1.00
C PHE A 269 -4.76 24.54 1.48
N GLN A 270 -5.00 23.66 2.46
CA GLN A 270 -3.98 22.73 2.97
C GLN A 270 -3.56 21.71 1.90
N SER A 271 -4.52 21.09 1.19
CA SER A 271 -4.20 20.14 0.12
C SER A 271 -3.37 20.79 -0.99
N PHE A 272 -3.67 22.04 -1.35
CA PHE A 272 -2.87 22.81 -2.31
C PHE A 272 -1.49 23.17 -1.76
N LEU A 273 -1.39 23.60 -0.50
CA LEU A 273 -0.10 23.88 0.14
C LEU A 273 0.81 22.65 0.17
N PHE A 274 0.25 21.49 0.48
CA PHE A 274 0.99 20.24 0.63
C PHE A 274 1.44 19.62 -0.70
N ASN A 275 0.57 19.63 -1.71
CA ASN A 275 0.80 18.90 -2.96
C ASN A 275 1.02 19.81 -4.17
N SER A 276 0.68 21.10 -4.07
CA SER A 276 0.97 22.15 -5.06
C SER A 276 0.62 21.73 -6.50
N VAL A 277 1.44 22.12 -7.47
CA VAL A 277 1.26 21.84 -8.91
C VAL A 277 1.26 20.34 -9.23
N PHE A 278 1.76 19.47 -8.32
CA PHE A 278 1.79 18.02 -8.54
C PHE A 278 0.40 17.42 -8.71
N MET A 279 -0.63 18.04 -8.11
CA MET A 279 -2.02 17.64 -8.29
C MET A 279 -2.46 17.71 -9.77
N ILE A 280 -2.01 18.73 -10.50
CA ILE A 280 -2.35 18.92 -11.93
C ILE A 280 -1.72 17.79 -12.75
N PHE A 281 -0.43 17.54 -12.56
CA PHE A 281 0.27 16.46 -13.26
C PHE A 281 -0.28 15.09 -12.91
N ALA A 282 -0.70 14.87 -11.66
CA ALA A 282 -1.34 13.62 -11.25
C ALA A 282 -2.69 13.40 -11.94
N GLY A 283 -3.50 14.46 -12.10
CA GLY A 283 -4.74 14.40 -12.87
C GLY A 283 -4.50 14.06 -14.35
N ILE A 284 -3.51 14.70 -14.97
CA ILE A 284 -3.11 14.40 -16.36
C ILE A 284 -2.60 12.95 -16.47
N GLY A 285 -1.76 12.52 -15.52
CA GLY A 285 -1.24 11.16 -15.47
C GLY A 285 -2.35 10.11 -15.36
N ALA A 286 -3.32 10.32 -14.47
CA ALA A 286 -4.48 9.44 -14.34
C ALA A 286 -5.28 9.36 -15.65
N TRP A 287 -5.53 10.50 -16.29
CA TRP A 287 -6.24 10.55 -17.57
C TRP A 287 -5.49 9.84 -18.69
N LEU A 288 -4.19 10.07 -18.84
CA LEU A 288 -3.36 9.43 -19.86
C LEU A 288 -3.25 7.92 -19.65
N ILE A 289 -3.07 7.47 -18.40
CA ILE A 289 -3.08 6.04 -18.07
C ILE A 289 -4.42 5.45 -18.50
N PHE A 290 -5.54 6.07 -18.10
CA PHE A 290 -6.88 5.56 -18.42
C PHE A 290 -7.13 5.48 -19.93
N LYS A 291 -6.70 6.50 -20.69
CA LYS A 291 -6.85 6.54 -22.16
C LYS A 291 -6.09 5.40 -22.85
N ASN A 292 -4.88 5.08 -22.38
CA ASN A 292 -3.99 4.15 -23.05
C ASN A 292 -4.08 2.71 -22.52
N ILE A 293 -4.78 2.48 -21.40
CA ILE A 293 -4.83 1.20 -20.68
C ILE A 293 -5.35 0.02 -21.50
N ALA A 294 -6.17 0.29 -22.52
CA ALA A 294 -6.76 -0.73 -23.38
C ALA A 294 -5.78 -1.26 -24.43
N ALA A 295 -4.81 -0.45 -24.86
CA ALA A 295 -3.83 -0.78 -25.89
C ALA A 295 -2.54 -1.40 -25.33
N GLU A 296 -2.35 -1.35 -24.01
CA GLU A 296 -1.13 -1.81 -23.34
C GLU A 296 -1.08 -3.34 -23.17
N SER A 297 0.14 -3.87 -23.12
CA SER A 297 0.37 -5.30 -22.83
C SER A 297 -0.21 -5.70 -21.46
N ASN A 298 -0.66 -6.95 -21.30
CA ASN A 298 -1.30 -7.42 -20.05
C ASN A 298 -0.50 -7.06 -18.78
N GLN A 299 0.82 -7.28 -18.77
CA GLN A 299 1.65 -7.00 -17.60
C GLN A 299 1.82 -5.50 -17.30
N ARG A 300 1.81 -4.66 -18.34
CA ARG A 300 1.88 -3.20 -18.18
C ARG A 300 0.54 -2.63 -17.74
N LYS A 301 -0.54 -3.19 -18.26
CA LYS A 301 -1.92 -2.91 -17.86
C LYS A 301 -2.13 -3.17 -16.37
N ASP A 302 -1.66 -4.30 -15.84
CA ASP A 302 -1.78 -4.64 -14.42
C ASP A 302 -1.19 -3.52 -13.52
N VAL A 303 0.08 -3.15 -13.75
CA VAL A 303 0.75 -2.15 -12.91
C VAL A 303 0.18 -0.73 -13.09
N GLN A 304 -0.38 -0.41 -14.25
CA GLN A 304 -1.12 0.83 -14.50
C GLN A 304 -2.46 0.85 -13.75
N VAL A 305 -3.19 -0.27 -13.72
CA VAL A 305 -4.42 -0.40 -12.90
C VAL A 305 -4.09 -0.23 -11.42
N PHE A 306 -2.98 -0.82 -10.94
CA PHE A 306 -2.53 -0.59 -9.56
C PHE A 306 -2.29 0.89 -9.27
N ALA A 307 -1.60 1.61 -10.17
CA ALA A 307 -1.33 3.03 -9.99
C ALA A 307 -2.61 3.88 -9.90
N LEU A 308 -3.62 3.56 -10.72
CA LEU A 308 -4.93 4.23 -10.65
C LEU A 308 -5.66 3.94 -9.33
N ILE A 309 -5.71 2.68 -8.91
CA ILE A 309 -6.34 2.26 -7.64
C ILE A 309 -5.64 2.94 -6.46
N PHE A 310 -4.31 2.87 -6.41
CA PHE A 310 -3.52 3.48 -5.35
C PHE A 310 -3.69 5.00 -5.33
N GLY A 311 -3.69 5.63 -6.50
CA GLY A 311 -3.88 7.06 -6.68
C GLY A 311 -5.22 7.56 -6.13
N LEU A 312 -6.32 6.94 -6.57
CA LEU A 312 -7.67 7.33 -6.18
C LEU A 312 -7.92 7.11 -4.68
N LEU A 313 -7.51 5.94 -4.16
CA LEU A 313 -7.67 5.63 -2.73
C LEU A 313 -6.81 6.53 -1.85
N GLY A 314 -5.58 6.83 -2.27
CA GLY A 314 -4.68 7.72 -1.53
C GLY A 314 -5.28 9.11 -1.36
N VAL A 315 -5.81 9.70 -2.44
CA VAL A 315 -6.47 11.01 -2.38
C VAL A 315 -7.75 10.95 -1.54
N TYR A 316 -8.59 9.92 -1.71
CA TYR A 316 -9.83 9.77 -0.96
C TYR A 316 -9.59 9.66 0.55
N ILE A 317 -8.72 8.75 0.98
CA ILE A 317 -8.45 8.49 2.39
C ILE A 317 -7.77 9.70 3.06
N SER A 318 -6.97 10.45 2.31
CA SER A 318 -6.31 11.66 2.83
C SER A 318 -7.26 12.83 3.05
N SER A 319 -8.42 12.84 2.39
CA SER A 319 -9.43 13.87 2.60
C SER A 319 -10.06 13.81 4.00
N ALA A 320 -10.03 12.64 4.64
CA ALA A 320 -10.62 12.43 5.96
C ALA A 320 -9.77 13.03 7.09
N PHE A 321 -8.44 12.93 7.02
CA PHE A 321 -7.52 13.42 8.06
C PHE A 321 -6.30 14.11 7.46
N ILE A 322 -5.91 15.26 8.01
CA ILE A 322 -4.67 15.96 7.66
C ILE A 322 -3.44 15.05 7.82
N ARG A 323 -3.42 14.17 8.84
CA ARG A 323 -2.33 13.20 9.03
C ARG A 323 -2.13 12.26 7.83
N LEU A 324 -3.20 11.95 7.12
CA LEU A 324 -3.19 10.98 6.03
C LEU A 324 -2.74 11.58 4.70
N GLU A 325 -2.54 12.90 4.61
CA GLU A 325 -1.95 13.58 3.43
C GLU A 325 -0.61 12.98 2.99
N LEU A 326 0.09 12.28 3.89
CA LEU A 326 1.25 11.46 3.56
C LEU A 326 0.97 10.45 2.41
N PHE A 327 -0.22 9.81 2.42
CA PHE A 327 -0.64 8.86 1.40
C PHE A 327 -1.08 9.56 0.11
N SER A 328 -1.76 10.71 0.21
CA SER A 328 -2.07 11.57 -0.95
C SER A 328 -0.78 12.00 -1.66
N SER A 329 0.22 12.48 -0.93
CA SER A 329 1.49 12.87 -1.53
C SER A 329 2.16 11.72 -2.28
N ILE A 330 2.20 10.51 -1.73
CA ILE A 330 2.76 9.34 -2.43
C ILE A 330 1.92 9.00 -3.68
N ALA A 331 0.59 9.01 -3.57
CA ALA A 331 -0.32 8.76 -4.68
C ALA A 331 -0.13 9.76 -5.83
N LEU A 332 -0.05 11.05 -5.50
CA LEU A 332 0.16 12.14 -6.46
C LEU A 332 1.56 12.12 -7.06
N VAL A 333 2.59 11.75 -6.28
CA VAL A 333 3.95 11.53 -6.80
C VAL A 333 3.96 10.42 -7.84
N ILE A 334 3.31 9.28 -7.58
CA ILE A 334 3.23 8.15 -8.53
C ILE A 334 2.50 8.57 -9.80
N LEU A 335 1.30 9.13 -9.70
CA LEU A 335 0.52 9.52 -10.88
C LEU A 335 1.16 10.69 -11.64
N GLY A 336 1.64 11.70 -10.91
CA GLY A 336 2.20 12.92 -11.48
C GLY A 336 3.52 12.67 -12.21
N SER A 337 4.37 11.80 -11.67
CA SER A 337 5.62 11.42 -12.34
C SER A 337 5.39 10.61 -13.62
N ILE A 338 4.37 9.74 -13.65
CA ILE A 338 3.95 9.06 -14.88
C ILE A 338 3.39 10.06 -15.89
N GLY A 339 2.55 10.99 -15.44
CA GLY A 339 2.00 12.06 -16.28
C GLY A 339 3.10 12.90 -16.92
N LEU A 340 4.07 13.38 -16.14
CA LEU A 340 5.23 14.12 -16.63
C LEU A 340 6.02 13.31 -17.65
N SER A 341 6.33 12.04 -17.34
CA SER A 341 7.09 11.17 -18.23
C SER A 341 6.39 10.85 -19.56
N LEU A 342 5.06 10.97 -19.62
CA LEU A 342 4.31 10.78 -20.86
C LEU A 342 4.18 12.07 -21.69
N LEU A 343 4.38 13.23 -21.06
CA LEU A 343 4.34 14.54 -21.72
C LEU A 343 5.70 14.95 -22.29
N THR A 344 6.80 14.46 -21.70
CA THR A 344 8.18 14.67 -22.15
C THR A 344 8.62 13.59 -23.13
#